data_AF-A0A328S7A9-F1
#
_entry.id   AF-A0A328S7A9-F1
#
_cell.length_a   1.000
_cell.length_b   1.000
_cell.length_c   1.000
_cell.angle_alpha   90.00
_cell.angle_beta   90.00
_cell.angle_gamma   90.00
#
_symmetry.space_group_name_H-M   'P 1'
#
loop_
_entity.id
_entity.type
_entity.pdbx_description
1 polymer ?
#
loop_
_entity_poly.entity_id
_entity_poly.type
_entity_poly.pdbx_seq_one_letter_code
_entity_poly.pdbx_strand_id
1 'polypeptide(L)'
;MKATYPIDEHRVYLSGFSMGGAMTHALSSAYPELFAAAAPCNAFSFSRFMDPWKNLGPFVPGMTEEQIGHDSPSTSVADEKKASRPEMRMPLFQSAGAKDLLMADWPVGRDVNDIRTKTLRWWAQYNQIPEPQLDPETPSGFRADEEYWMDSSRRYYHQRWYSRDVDRLPLLELTLAGRMEHAVDPVELEWAWSYMKQFSRNADGTLSMAFRPEKKEQTV
;
A
#
# COMPACT_ATOMS: atom_id res chain seq x y z
N MET A 1 18.34 16.10 10.65
CA MET A 1 17.94 16.08 9.22
C MET A 1 17.40 17.44 8.77
N LYS A 2 16.30 17.93 9.34
CA LYS A 2 15.70 19.25 9.02
C LYS A 2 16.64 20.45 9.28
N ALA A 3 17.38 20.40 10.38
CA ALA A 3 18.39 21.42 10.71
C ALA A 3 19.68 21.32 9.87
N THR A 4 19.77 20.35 8.95
CA THR A 4 21.02 19.97 8.28
C THR A 4 20.90 19.99 6.75
N TYR A 5 19.71 19.71 6.21
CA TYR A 5 19.47 19.62 4.76
C TYR A 5 18.18 20.37 4.37
N PRO A 6 18.16 21.03 3.20
CA PRO A 6 16.97 21.71 2.68
C PRO A 6 15.96 20.70 2.14
N ILE A 7 15.23 20.04 3.05
CA ILE A 7 14.19 19.06 2.73
C ILE A 7 12.83 19.77 2.66
N ASP A 8 12.09 19.50 1.59
CA ASP A 8 10.68 19.89 1.52
C ASP A 8 9.84 18.92 2.37
N GLU A 9 9.39 19.41 3.53
CA GLU A 9 8.64 18.60 4.49
C GLU A 9 7.27 18.17 3.98
N HIS A 10 6.74 18.84 2.96
CA HIS A 10 5.46 18.49 2.36
C HIS A 10 5.56 17.34 1.36
N ARG A 11 6.78 16.98 0.92
CA ARG A 11 7.04 16.01 -0.15
C ARG A 11 8.03 14.93 0.29
N VAL A 12 7.76 14.35 1.46
CA VAL A 12 8.47 13.16 1.95
C VAL A 12 7.65 11.92 1.58
N TYR A 13 8.28 10.96 0.90
CA TYR A 13 7.65 9.73 0.41
C TYR A 13 8.32 8.51 1.00
N LEU A 14 7.62 7.36 0.98
CA LEU A 14 8.10 6.11 1.56
C LEU A 14 7.95 4.95 0.59
N SER A 15 8.98 4.11 0.47
CA SER A 15 8.91 2.87 -0.31
C SER A 15 9.92 1.87 0.23
N GLY A 16 9.71 0.59 -0.11
CA GLY A 16 10.62 -0.49 0.22
C GLY A 16 10.17 -1.79 -0.43
N PHE A 17 11.12 -2.69 -0.65
CA PHE A 17 10.92 -4.00 -1.24
C PHE A 17 10.94 -5.09 -0.16
N SER A 18 10.08 -6.12 -0.28
CA SER A 18 10.05 -7.28 0.61
C SER A 18 9.81 -6.86 2.07
N MET A 19 10.69 -7.21 3.01
CA MET A 19 10.61 -6.72 4.40
C MET A 19 10.57 -5.18 4.47
N GLY A 20 11.21 -4.47 3.53
CA GLY A 20 11.08 -3.02 3.39
C GLY A 20 9.69 -2.56 2.96
N GLY A 21 8.95 -3.37 2.18
CA GLY A 21 7.54 -3.13 1.84
C GLY A 21 6.62 -3.37 3.04
N ALA A 22 6.89 -4.41 3.83
CA ALA A 22 6.20 -4.63 5.11
C ALA A 22 6.43 -3.47 6.09
N MET A 23 7.68 -2.99 6.19
CA MET A 23 8.04 -1.80 6.96
C MET A 23 7.38 -0.54 6.40
N THR A 24 7.26 -0.42 5.07
CA THR A 24 6.54 0.69 4.41
C THR A 24 5.08 0.73 4.86
N HIS A 25 4.39 -0.40 4.93
CA HIS A 25 3.02 -0.46 5.48
C HIS A 25 2.96 -0.08 6.96
N ALA A 26 3.91 -0.56 7.78
CA ALA A 26 3.94 -0.26 9.21
C ALA A 26 4.18 1.22 9.49
N LEU A 27 5.16 1.84 8.82
CA LEU A 27 5.47 3.25 8.99
C LEU A 27 4.38 4.18 8.45
N SER A 28 3.82 3.86 7.28
CA SER A 28 2.76 4.68 6.69
C SER A 28 1.47 4.67 7.51
N SER A 29 1.20 3.59 8.25
CA SER A 29 0.03 3.51 9.14
C SER A 29 0.27 4.09 10.54
N ALA A 30 1.48 3.94 11.08
CA ALA A 30 1.87 4.46 12.39
C ALA A 30 2.14 5.98 12.39
N TYR A 31 2.73 6.50 11.31
CA TYR A 31 3.12 7.91 11.17
C TYR A 31 2.64 8.55 9.85
N PRO A 32 1.33 8.45 9.54
CA PRO A 32 0.74 8.97 8.31
C PRO A 32 0.93 10.48 8.10
N GLU A 33 1.22 11.24 9.16
CA GLU A 33 1.42 12.70 9.12
C GLU A 33 2.78 13.08 8.55
N LEU A 34 3.74 12.15 8.47
CA LEU A 34 5.09 12.42 8.02
C LEU A 34 5.27 12.23 6.51
N PHE A 35 4.37 11.48 5.87
CA PHE A 35 4.53 11.04 4.49
C PHE A 35 3.37 11.50 3.62
N ALA A 36 3.69 12.00 2.43
CA ALA A 36 2.72 12.42 1.43
C ALA A 36 2.08 11.22 0.71
N ALA A 37 2.85 10.16 0.45
CA ALA A 37 2.39 8.92 -0.15
C ALA A 37 3.40 7.79 0.12
N ALA A 38 2.96 6.54 -0.04
CA ALA A 38 3.80 5.37 0.11
C ALA A 38 3.61 4.35 -1.01
N ALA A 39 4.67 3.61 -1.32
CA ALA A 39 4.69 2.56 -2.34
C ALA A 39 5.36 1.28 -1.82
N PRO A 40 4.65 0.44 -1.03
CA PRO A 40 5.15 -0.87 -0.65
C PRO A 40 5.26 -1.78 -1.89
N CYS A 41 6.40 -2.43 -2.05
CA CYS A 41 6.70 -3.30 -3.19
C CYS A 41 6.89 -4.75 -2.73
N ASN A 42 6.11 -5.67 -3.30
CA ASN A 42 6.21 -7.11 -3.08
C ASN A 42 6.24 -7.52 -1.60
N ALA A 43 5.36 -6.91 -0.81
CA ALA A 43 5.06 -7.32 0.55
C ALA A 43 3.73 -6.70 0.96
N PHE A 44 3.20 -7.18 2.07
CA PHE A 44 1.89 -6.82 2.59
C PHE A 44 1.98 -6.36 4.05
N SER A 45 0.85 -6.05 4.69
CA SER A 45 0.81 -5.58 6.09
C SER A 45 1.04 -6.73 7.09
N PHE A 46 2.16 -7.45 6.96
CA PHE A 46 2.50 -8.63 7.77
C PHE A 46 2.51 -8.32 9.26
N SER A 47 3.10 -7.17 9.65
CA SER A 47 3.14 -6.76 11.05
C SER A 47 1.75 -6.55 11.66
N ARG A 48 0.70 -6.39 10.85
CA ARG A 48 -0.69 -6.25 11.32
C ARG A 48 -1.42 -7.58 11.39
N PHE A 49 -1.21 -8.44 10.41
CA PHE A 49 -2.09 -9.59 10.18
C PHE A 49 -1.43 -10.95 10.42
N MET A 50 -0.15 -10.95 10.78
CA MET A 50 0.57 -12.15 11.18
C MET A 50 1.03 -12.04 12.62
N ASP A 51 0.89 -13.14 13.34
CA ASP A 51 1.45 -13.33 14.66
C ASP A 51 2.99 -13.33 14.56
N PRO A 52 3.70 -12.41 15.26
CA PRO A 52 5.15 -12.28 15.19
C PRO A 52 5.90 -13.57 15.55
N TRP A 53 5.48 -14.28 16.60
CA TRP A 53 6.10 -15.55 16.97
C TRP A 53 5.93 -16.60 15.89
N LYS A 54 4.69 -16.79 15.40
CA LYS A 54 4.41 -17.77 14.34
C LYS A 54 5.13 -17.44 13.03
N ASN A 55 5.36 -16.16 12.76
CA ASN A 55 5.99 -15.70 11.52
C ASN A 55 7.53 -15.70 11.61
N LEU A 56 8.11 -15.17 12.69
CA LEU A 56 9.56 -14.99 12.83
C LEU A 56 10.24 -16.16 13.54
N GLY A 57 9.58 -16.77 14.54
CA GLY A 57 10.15 -17.83 15.38
C GLY A 57 10.88 -18.94 14.60
N PRO A 58 10.31 -19.46 13.49
CA PRO A 58 10.99 -20.45 12.64
C PRO A 58 12.32 -19.98 12.02
N PHE A 59 12.56 -18.67 11.92
CA PHE A 59 13.71 -18.06 11.24
C PHE A 59 14.74 -17.42 12.18
N VAL A 60 14.47 -17.35 13.49
CA VAL A 60 15.39 -16.75 14.49
C VAL A 60 15.81 -17.79 15.54
N PRO A 61 16.74 -18.69 15.20
CA PRO A 61 17.18 -19.73 16.12
C PRO A 61 17.76 -19.11 17.40
N GLY A 62 17.29 -19.60 18.55
CA GLY A 62 17.76 -19.16 19.88
C GLY A 62 16.89 -18.10 20.57
N MET A 63 15.84 -17.60 19.91
CA MET A 63 14.82 -16.78 20.57
C MET A 63 13.63 -17.63 21.02
N THR A 64 13.02 -17.29 22.16
CA THR A 64 11.81 -17.93 22.68
C THR A 64 10.55 -17.16 22.29
N GLU A 65 9.40 -17.84 22.39
CA GLU A 65 8.07 -17.23 22.21
C GLU A 65 7.88 -16.00 23.09
N GLU A 66 8.31 -16.07 24.35
CA GLU A 66 8.21 -14.98 25.31
C GLU A 66 9.12 -13.78 24.95
N GLN A 67 10.26 -14.02 24.29
CA GLN A 67 11.16 -12.95 23.84
C GLN A 67 10.64 -12.22 22.59
N ILE A 68 9.85 -12.89 21.75
CA ILE A 68 9.30 -12.30 20.51
C ILE A 68 7.89 -11.74 20.73
N GLY A 69 7.08 -12.45 21.52
CA GLY A 69 5.68 -12.11 21.78
C GLY A 69 4.75 -12.35 20.59
N HIS A 70 3.48 -12.03 20.81
CA HIS A 70 2.41 -12.17 19.82
C HIS A 70 1.88 -10.82 19.32
N ASP A 71 2.25 -9.73 19.99
CA ASP A 71 1.79 -8.40 19.68
C ASP A 71 2.79 -7.70 18.77
N SER A 72 2.26 -6.92 17.83
CA SER A 72 3.07 -6.06 16.97
C SER A 72 2.97 -4.61 17.47
N PRO A 73 4.05 -4.05 18.05
CA PRO A 73 4.01 -2.67 18.56
C PRO A 73 3.63 -1.65 17.49
N SER A 74 4.08 -1.88 16.24
CA SER A 74 3.72 -1.01 15.11
C SER A 74 2.21 -0.99 14.83
N THR A 75 1.53 -2.09 15.10
CA THR A 75 0.07 -2.21 14.90
C THR A 75 -0.68 -1.39 15.93
N SER A 76 -0.29 -1.47 17.21
CA SER A 76 -0.85 -0.67 18.29
C SER A 76 -0.68 0.83 18.04
N VAL A 77 0.52 1.26 17.63
CA VAL A 77 0.78 2.68 17.31
C VAL A 77 -0.10 3.14 16.14
N ALA A 78 -0.26 2.32 15.10
CA ALA A 78 -1.13 2.65 13.97
C ALA A 78 -2.61 2.74 14.36
N ASP A 79 -3.11 1.85 15.23
CA ASP A 79 -4.48 1.88 15.70
C ASP A 79 -4.76 3.09 16.60
N GLU A 80 -3.85 3.39 17.54
CA GLU A 80 -3.93 4.59 18.38
C GLU A 80 -3.88 5.87 17.53
N LYS A 81 -3.02 5.92 16.52
CA LYS A 81 -2.94 7.03 15.57
C LYS A 81 -4.25 7.21 14.82
N LYS A 82 -4.80 6.13 14.25
CA LYS A 82 -6.05 6.20 13.47
C LYS A 82 -7.24 6.55 14.36
N ALA A 83 -7.28 6.07 15.61
CA ALA A 83 -8.32 6.41 16.57
C ALA A 83 -8.27 7.89 16.99
N SER A 84 -7.08 8.44 17.19
CA SER A 84 -6.89 9.86 17.56
C SER A 84 -7.03 10.83 16.40
N ARG A 85 -6.79 10.37 15.16
CA ARG A 85 -6.84 11.18 13.93
C ARG A 85 -7.62 10.44 12.81
N PRO A 86 -8.94 10.21 12.98
CA PRO A 86 -9.74 9.41 12.04
C PRO A 86 -9.82 10.03 10.64
N GLU A 87 -9.65 11.35 10.52
CA GLU A 87 -9.64 12.11 9.27
C GLU A 87 -8.37 11.88 8.43
N MET A 88 -7.30 11.31 9.00
CA MET A 88 -6.08 11.09 8.26
C MET A 88 -6.24 10.04 7.17
N ARG A 89 -5.70 10.36 5.99
CA ARG A 89 -5.65 9.51 4.81
C ARG A 89 -4.20 9.36 4.38
N MET A 90 -3.88 8.21 3.77
CA MET A 90 -2.53 7.86 3.37
C MET A 90 -2.55 7.20 1.98
N PRO A 91 -2.16 7.93 0.92
CA PRO A 91 -2.13 7.39 -0.43
C PRO A 91 -1.14 6.23 -0.54
N LEU A 92 -1.62 5.10 -1.07
CA LEU A 92 -0.83 3.88 -1.19
C LEU A 92 -0.82 3.35 -2.62
N PHE A 93 0.38 3.09 -3.17
CA PHE A 93 0.58 2.35 -4.41
C PHE A 93 1.17 0.98 -4.08
N GLN A 94 0.34 -0.05 -4.04
CA GLN A 94 0.80 -1.43 -3.86
C GLN A 94 1.31 -1.97 -5.19
N SER A 95 2.55 -2.45 -5.22
CA SER A 95 3.03 -3.27 -6.34
C SER A 95 3.25 -4.71 -5.89
N ALA A 96 2.96 -5.66 -6.78
CA ALA A 96 3.17 -7.08 -6.52
C ALA A 96 3.43 -7.86 -7.83
N GLY A 97 4.28 -8.88 -7.74
CA GLY A 97 4.37 -9.93 -8.74
C GLY A 97 3.12 -10.81 -8.69
N ALA A 98 2.55 -11.11 -9.86
CA ALA A 98 1.38 -11.98 -9.96
C ALA A 98 1.67 -13.43 -9.52
N LYS A 99 2.95 -13.83 -9.50
CA LYS A 99 3.45 -15.17 -9.15
C LYS A 99 4.64 -15.06 -8.19
N ASP A 100 4.43 -14.45 -7.03
CA ASP A 100 5.44 -14.34 -5.98
C ASP A 100 5.29 -15.49 -4.96
N LEU A 101 6.05 -16.57 -5.16
CA LEU A 101 5.99 -17.76 -4.29
C LEU A 101 6.54 -17.53 -2.88
N LEU A 102 7.23 -16.41 -2.62
CA LEU A 102 7.68 -16.06 -1.28
C LEU A 102 6.62 -15.25 -0.53
N MET A 103 5.87 -14.39 -1.23
CA MET A 103 4.92 -13.47 -0.60
C MET A 103 3.48 -13.89 -0.80
N ALA A 104 3.00 -13.94 -2.05
CA ALA A 104 1.65 -14.37 -2.41
C ALA A 104 1.45 -14.55 -3.93
N ASP A 105 0.56 -15.47 -4.30
CA ASP A 105 0.11 -15.64 -5.69
C ASP A 105 -1.14 -14.81 -6.02
N TRP A 106 -1.48 -14.66 -7.30
CA TRP A 106 -2.72 -14.01 -7.73
C TRP A 106 -3.43 -14.86 -8.81
N PRO A 107 -4.77 -14.80 -8.92
CA PRO A 107 -5.72 -13.97 -8.17
C PRO A 107 -5.93 -14.46 -6.72
N VAL A 108 -6.52 -13.61 -5.86
CA VAL A 108 -7.04 -14.10 -4.58
C VAL A 108 -8.17 -15.11 -4.80
N GLY A 109 -8.24 -16.10 -3.91
CA GLY A 109 -9.30 -17.10 -3.93
C GLY A 109 -10.60 -16.59 -3.28
N ARG A 110 -11.54 -17.52 -3.04
CA ARG A 110 -12.75 -17.22 -2.26
C ARG A 110 -12.50 -17.09 -0.76
N ASP A 111 -11.36 -17.59 -0.28
CA ASP A 111 -10.93 -17.39 1.10
C ASP A 111 -10.38 -15.96 1.27
N VAL A 112 -11.09 -15.16 2.06
CA VAL A 112 -10.74 -13.77 2.36
C VAL A 112 -9.75 -13.65 3.53
N ASN A 113 -9.37 -14.76 4.16
CA ASN A 113 -8.51 -14.77 5.33
C ASN A 113 -7.01 -14.73 4.98
N ASP A 114 -6.66 -14.41 3.73
CA ASP A 114 -5.29 -14.27 3.27
C ASP A 114 -4.74 -12.84 3.47
N ILE A 115 -3.41 -12.70 3.40
CA ILE A 115 -2.72 -11.46 3.68
C ILE A 115 -2.99 -10.34 2.65
N ARG A 116 -3.20 -10.68 1.37
CA ARG A 116 -3.46 -9.70 0.30
C ARG A 116 -4.81 -9.05 0.56
N THR A 117 -5.84 -9.88 0.77
CA THR A 117 -7.21 -9.43 1.06
C THR A 117 -7.26 -8.56 2.30
N LYS A 118 -6.68 -9.02 3.42
CA LYS A 118 -6.62 -8.26 4.67
C LYS A 118 -5.93 -6.90 4.48
N THR A 119 -4.81 -6.88 3.75
CA THR A 119 -4.05 -5.65 3.50
C THR A 119 -4.85 -4.65 2.67
N LEU A 120 -5.40 -5.06 1.53
CA LEU A 120 -6.15 -4.16 0.66
C LEU A 120 -7.42 -3.63 1.33
N ARG A 121 -8.18 -4.49 2.02
CA ARG A 121 -9.40 -4.07 2.72
C ARG A 121 -9.11 -3.13 3.88
N TRP A 122 -8.03 -3.37 4.63
CA TRP A 122 -7.64 -2.48 5.71
C TRP A 122 -7.21 -1.10 5.21
N TRP A 123 -6.42 -1.03 4.13
CA TRP A 123 -6.08 0.26 3.52
C TRP A 123 -7.30 0.96 2.92
N ALA A 124 -8.22 0.21 2.33
CA ALA A 124 -9.48 0.77 1.86
C ALA A 124 -10.29 1.39 3.01
N GLN A 125 -10.46 0.66 4.12
CA GLN A 125 -11.10 1.18 5.32
C GLN A 125 -10.37 2.42 5.87
N TYR A 126 -9.04 2.35 5.96
CA TYR A 126 -8.20 3.47 6.43
C TYR A 126 -8.44 4.74 5.60
N ASN A 127 -8.55 4.59 4.28
CA ASN A 127 -8.71 5.66 3.31
C ASN A 127 -10.18 6.01 2.95
N GLN A 128 -11.16 5.50 3.69
CA GLN A 128 -12.61 5.71 3.40
C GLN A 128 -13.00 5.34 1.97
N ILE A 129 -12.40 4.27 1.48
CA ILE A 129 -12.71 3.64 0.20
C ILE A 129 -13.75 2.53 0.48
N PRO A 130 -14.75 2.32 -0.41
CA PRO A 130 -15.62 1.16 -0.32
C PRO A 130 -14.79 -0.13 -0.21
N GLU A 131 -15.21 -1.08 0.62
CA GLU A 131 -14.48 -2.34 0.76
C GLU A 131 -14.31 -3.03 -0.62
N PRO A 132 -13.07 -3.38 -1.02
CA PRO A 132 -12.81 -4.14 -2.24
C PRO A 132 -13.59 -5.45 -2.27
N GLN A 133 -14.46 -5.56 -3.28
CA GLN A 133 -15.31 -6.73 -3.50
C GLN A 133 -14.52 -7.79 -4.28
N LEU A 134 -14.72 -9.06 -3.94
CA LEU A 134 -14.11 -10.15 -4.69
C LEU A 134 -14.72 -10.25 -6.09
N ASP A 135 -13.87 -10.48 -7.07
CA ASP A 135 -14.26 -10.76 -8.45
C ASP A 135 -13.28 -11.77 -9.06
N PRO A 136 -13.63 -13.07 -9.09
CA PRO A 136 -12.72 -14.13 -9.55
C PRO A 136 -12.38 -14.05 -11.04
N GLU A 137 -13.09 -13.22 -11.82
CA GLU A 137 -12.82 -13.02 -13.24
C GLU A 137 -11.69 -12.02 -13.49
N THR A 138 -11.26 -11.28 -12.47
CA THR A 138 -10.15 -10.32 -12.57
C THR A 138 -8.80 -10.98 -12.25
N PRO A 139 -7.68 -10.53 -12.86
CA PRO A 139 -6.35 -11.02 -12.54
C PRO A 139 -5.95 -10.93 -11.06
N SER A 140 -6.49 -9.96 -10.31
CA SER A 140 -6.23 -9.82 -8.88
C SER A 140 -7.23 -10.59 -8.00
N GLY A 141 -8.40 -10.96 -8.53
CA GLY A 141 -9.50 -11.48 -7.71
C GLY A 141 -10.31 -10.39 -7.00
N PHE A 142 -10.09 -9.11 -7.31
CA PHE A 142 -10.86 -7.97 -6.79
C PHE A 142 -11.46 -7.12 -7.90
N ARG A 143 -12.66 -6.59 -7.67
CA ARG A 143 -13.21 -5.48 -8.44
C ARG A 143 -12.62 -4.16 -7.97
N ALA A 144 -12.28 -3.31 -8.93
CA ALA A 144 -11.86 -1.93 -8.71
C ALA A 144 -12.83 -0.92 -9.32
N ASP A 145 -12.70 0.36 -8.96
CA ASP A 145 -13.46 1.44 -9.59
C ASP A 145 -12.95 1.69 -11.02
N GLU A 146 -11.64 1.58 -11.22
CA GLU A 146 -10.99 1.53 -12.53
C GLU A 146 -10.01 0.35 -12.58
N GLU A 147 -10.00 -0.35 -13.71
CA GLU A 147 -9.04 -1.42 -13.98
C GLU A 147 -8.67 -1.48 -15.46
N TYR A 148 -7.39 -1.70 -15.74
CA TYR A 148 -6.86 -1.74 -17.10
C TYR A 148 -5.50 -2.44 -17.17
N TRP A 149 -5.15 -2.90 -18.37
CA TRP A 149 -3.80 -3.34 -18.67
C TRP A 149 -2.96 -2.15 -19.09
N MET A 150 -1.80 -1.95 -18.47
CA MET A 150 -0.92 -0.81 -18.75
C MET A 150 -0.13 -0.97 -20.05
N ASP A 151 -0.10 -2.19 -20.60
CA ASP A 151 0.58 -2.49 -21.84
C ASP A 151 -0.25 -3.43 -22.74
N SER A 152 0.08 -3.45 -24.03
CA SER A 152 -0.55 -4.36 -25.00
C SER A 152 -0.16 -5.82 -24.76
N SER A 153 0.95 -6.06 -24.07
CA SER A 153 1.44 -7.41 -23.74
C SER A 153 0.66 -8.07 -22.60
N ARG A 154 -0.22 -7.31 -21.93
CA ARG A 154 -0.97 -7.73 -20.75
C ARG A 154 -0.03 -8.30 -19.68
N ARG A 155 1.11 -7.64 -19.48
CA ARG A 155 2.01 -7.96 -18.39
C ARG A 155 1.59 -7.23 -17.12
N TYR A 156 1.11 -6.00 -17.22
CA TYR A 156 0.87 -5.18 -16.03
C TYR A 156 -0.61 -4.88 -15.89
N TYR A 157 -1.24 -5.48 -14.89
CA TYR A 157 -2.62 -5.21 -14.52
C TYR A 157 -2.66 -4.12 -13.46
N HIS A 158 -3.47 -3.09 -13.67
CA HIS A 158 -3.56 -1.94 -12.78
C HIS A 158 -4.99 -1.75 -12.30
N GLN A 159 -5.15 -1.42 -11.02
CA GLN A 159 -6.43 -1.18 -10.37
C GLN A 159 -6.38 0.04 -9.47
N ARG A 160 -7.48 0.79 -9.44
CA ARG A 160 -7.65 1.98 -8.60
C ARG A 160 -8.94 1.93 -7.81
N TRP A 161 -8.85 2.38 -6.56
CA TRP A 161 -10.02 2.62 -5.73
C TRP A 161 -10.03 4.04 -5.18
N TYR A 162 -11.20 4.68 -5.27
CA TYR A 162 -11.38 6.09 -4.95
C TYR A 162 -11.94 6.29 -3.54
N SER A 163 -11.34 7.23 -2.82
CA SER A 163 -11.85 7.66 -1.53
C SER A 163 -13.18 8.39 -1.68
N ARG A 164 -14.12 8.15 -0.75
CA ARG A 164 -15.44 8.80 -0.78
C ARG A 164 -15.45 10.23 -0.26
N ASP A 165 -14.44 10.63 0.53
CA ASP A 165 -14.48 11.87 1.30
C ASP A 165 -13.37 12.87 0.99
N VAL A 166 -12.35 12.47 0.22
CA VAL A 166 -11.32 13.39 -0.29
C VAL A 166 -11.39 13.45 -1.81
N ASP A 167 -12.09 14.45 -2.36
CA ASP A 167 -12.14 14.85 -3.79
C ASP A 167 -12.18 13.70 -4.83
N ARG A 168 -12.65 12.50 -4.45
CA ARG A 168 -12.45 11.27 -5.22
C ARG A 168 -11.01 11.12 -5.71
N LEU A 169 -10.04 11.15 -4.79
CA LEU A 169 -8.66 10.79 -5.08
C LEU A 169 -8.49 9.26 -5.07
N PRO A 170 -7.70 8.67 -6.00
CA PRO A 170 -7.36 7.26 -5.98
C PRO A 170 -6.33 7.03 -4.88
N LEU A 171 -6.77 6.80 -3.64
CA LEU A 171 -5.86 6.67 -2.49
C LEU A 171 -5.33 5.25 -2.29
N LEU A 172 -5.82 4.29 -3.06
CA LEU A 172 -5.30 2.93 -3.13
C LEU A 172 -5.21 2.53 -4.59
N GLU A 173 -4.00 2.19 -5.03
CA GLU A 173 -3.74 1.57 -6.31
C GLU A 173 -3.03 0.23 -6.11
N LEU A 174 -3.32 -0.73 -6.99
CA LEU A 174 -2.64 -2.02 -7.06
C LEU A 174 -2.10 -2.21 -8.48
N THR A 175 -0.83 -2.58 -8.58
CA THR A 175 -0.23 -3.12 -9.81
C THR A 175 0.17 -4.56 -9.61
N LEU A 176 -0.19 -5.40 -10.58
CA LEU A 176 0.25 -6.78 -10.69
C LEU A 176 1.10 -6.96 -11.94
N ALA A 177 2.38 -7.24 -11.76
CA ALA A 177 3.26 -7.67 -12.84
C ALA A 177 3.16 -9.18 -13.07
N GLY A 178 2.65 -9.55 -14.23
CA GLY A 178 2.69 -10.91 -14.75
C GLY A 178 4.13 -11.35 -15.02
N ARG A 179 4.38 -12.65 -14.83
CA ARG A 179 5.71 -13.28 -15.00
C ARG A 179 6.77 -12.58 -14.14
N MET A 180 6.42 -12.31 -12.88
CA MET A 180 7.30 -11.70 -11.90
C MET A 180 7.18 -12.46 -10.59
N GLU A 181 8.30 -13.05 -10.18
CA GLU A 181 8.56 -13.62 -8.87
C GLU A 181 8.89 -12.54 -7.82
N HIS A 182 9.42 -12.92 -6.65
CA HIS A 182 9.82 -11.99 -5.60
C HIS A 182 11.01 -11.11 -6.02
N ALA A 183 10.73 -10.07 -6.81
CA ALA A 183 11.72 -9.25 -7.47
C ALA A 183 11.33 -7.77 -7.44
N VAL A 184 12.15 -6.91 -8.03
CA VAL A 184 11.80 -5.50 -8.26
C VAL A 184 11.69 -5.29 -9.77
N ASP A 185 10.53 -4.85 -10.25
CA ASP A 185 10.33 -4.51 -11.66
C ASP A 185 10.53 -3.00 -11.86
N PRO A 186 11.49 -2.57 -12.71
CA PRO A 186 11.77 -1.16 -12.91
C PRO A 186 10.57 -0.33 -13.38
N VAL A 187 9.65 -0.94 -14.14
CA VAL A 187 8.47 -0.23 -14.67
C VAL A 187 7.50 0.11 -13.54
N GLU A 188 7.33 -0.81 -12.58
CA GLU A 188 6.51 -0.54 -11.40
C GLU A 188 7.09 0.60 -10.53
N LEU A 189 8.42 0.76 -10.49
CA LEU A 189 9.07 1.86 -9.76
C LEU A 189 8.74 3.23 -10.39
N GLU A 190 8.73 3.31 -11.73
CA GLU A 190 8.37 4.54 -12.44
C GLU A 190 6.92 4.94 -12.18
N TRP A 191 6.02 3.96 -12.13
CA TRP A 191 4.61 4.19 -11.82
C TRP A 191 4.38 4.54 -10.35
N ALA A 192 5.04 3.84 -9.43
CA ALA A 192 5.02 4.18 -8.02
C ALA A 192 5.48 5.63 -7.79
N TRP A 193 6.57 6.06 -8.45
CA TRP A 193 7.01 7.45 -8.39
C TRP A 193 5.98 8.41 -8.99
N SER A 194 5.44 8.08 -10.16
CA SER A 194 4.42 8.88 -10.85
C SER A 194 3.14 9.04 -10.03
N TYR A 195 2.78 8.02 -9.25
CA TYR A 195 1.69 8.09 -8.27
C TYR A 195 2.08 8.99 -7.09
N MET A 196 3.16 8.67 -6.38
CA MET A 196 3.51 9.32 -5.12
C MET A 196 3.72 10.83 -5.28
N LYS A 197 4.36 11.28 -6.36
CA LYS A 197 4.67 12.70 -6.61
C LYS A 197 3.43 13.59 -6.79
N GLN A 198 2.24 12.99 -6.97
CA GLN A 198 0.99 13.74 -7.07
C GLN A 198 0.51 14.26 -5.72
N PHE A 199 1.03 13.73 -4.62
CA PHE A 199 0.57 14.04 -3.28
C PHE A 199 1.57 14.93 -2.52
N SER A 200 1.00 15.74 -1.63
CA SER A 200 1.69 16.60 -0.68
C SER A 200 1.02 16.45 0.69
N ARG A 201 1.82 16.49 1.76
CA ARG A 201 1.36 16.43 3.15
C ARG A 201 1.46 17.81 3.79
N ASN A 202 0.32 18.40 4.16
CA ASN A 202 0.29 19.69 4.83
C ASN A 202 0.81 19.57 6.27
N ALA A 203 1.21 20.69 6.88
CA ALA A 203 1.79 20.70 8.23
C ALA A 203 0.83 20.20 9.33
N ASP A 204 -0.48 20.26 9.09
CA ASP A 204 -1.52 19.72 9.99
C ASP A 204 -1.78 18.21 9.79
N GLY A 205 -1.10 17.60 8.81
CA GLY A 205 -1.25 16.20 8.44
C GLY A 205 -2.29 15.94 7.36
N THR A 206 -2.98 16.95 6.81
CA THR A 206 -3.95 16.77 5.72
C THR A 206 -3.27 16.57 4.36
N LEU A 207 -3.98 15.97 3.39
CA LEU A 207 -3.49 15.76 2.03
C LEU A 207 -3.83 16.92 1.11
N SER A 208 -2.90 17.27 0.23
CA SER A 208 -3.13 18.11 -0.94
C SER A 208 -2.62 17.40 -2.20
N MET A 209 -3.28 17.61 -3.33
CA MET A 209 -2.71 17.22 -4.63
C MET A 209 -1.67 18.25 -5.04
N ALA A 210 -0.41 17.84 -5.14
CA ALA A 210 0.70 18.65 -5.64
C ALA A 210 0.56 18.93 -7.15
N PHE A 211 -0.09 18.02 -7.88
CA PHE A 211 -0.35 18.16 -9.31
C PHE A 211 -1.81 17.82 -9.60
N ARG A 212 -2.61 18.79 -10.05
CA ARG A 212 -3.90 18.49 -10.68
C ARG A 212 -3.59 18.15 -12.14
N PRO A 213 -3.82 16.93 -12.63
CA PRO A 213 -3.84 16.72 -14.07
C PRO A 213 -4.91 17.67 -14.62
N GLU A 214 -4.53 18.51 -15.59
CA GLU A 214 -5.51 19.30 -16.33
C GLU A 214 -6.60 18.34 -16.79
N LYS A 215 -7.87 18.67 -16.51
CA LYS A 215 -8.98 17.97 -17.15
C LYS A 215 -8.70 18.06 -18.64
N LYS A 216 -8.34 16.95 -19.29
CA LYS A 216 -8.49 16.86 -20.73
C LYS A 216 -9.99 17.02 -20.96
N GLU A 217 -10.41 18.23 -21.33
CA GLU A 217 -11.71 18.45 -21.92
C GLU A 217 -11.82 17.39 -23.02
N GLN A 218 -12.73 16.44 -22.84
CA GLN A 218 -13.17 15.59 -23.92
C GLN A 218 -13.76 16.54 -24.95
N THR A 219 -12.96 16.89 -25.94
CA THR A 219 -13.39 17.65 -27.10
C THR A 219 -14.20 16.67 -27.94
N VAL A 220 -15.52 16.79 -27.79
CA VAL A 220 -16.66 16.37 -28.63
C VAL A 220 -16.50 15.07 -29.42
#